data_AF-A0AAI9ZJV3-F1
#
_entry.id   AF-A0AAI9ZJV3-F1
#
_cell.length_a   1.000
_cell.length_b   1.000
_cell.length_c   1.000
_cell.angle_alpha   90.00
_cell.angle_beta   90.00
_cell.angle_gamma   90.00
#
_symmetry.space_group_name_H-M   'P 1'
#
loop_
_entity.id
_entity.type
_entity.pdbx_description
1 polymer ?
#
loop_
_entity_poly.entity_id
_entity_poly.type
_entity_poly.pdbx_seq_one_letter_code
_entity_poly.pdbx_strand_id
1 'polypeptide(L)'
;MSPMILTCKLIHELSKVIVLCHMDLESRNILVKLVEQPAGPNGKSKKELQLAGIVSWHKATFAPFSMERGLKDALLGCQFNYDFSWYRLFVDRTKHLMPDRFFAAHEFVVKAMVKMRLAARAMDCSHSTTVHQQHFYAMEKIGSDPDYMDGWGRLPYAKDHESPSESEYREMGNGVIRHSLFKRFQEIPRHSWPTDLEFLFDH
;
A
#
# COMPACT_ATOMS: atom_id res chain seq x y z
N MET A 1 11.73 13.78 -18.50
CA MET A 1 10.47 13.09 -18.17
C MET A 1 9.35 13.81 -18.92
N SER A 2 8.56 13.13 -19.74
CA SER A 2 7.47 13.78 -20.49
C SER A 2 6.36 14.27 -19.54
N PRO A 3 5.79 15.47 -19.75
CA PRO A 3 4.73 15.99 -18.89
C PRO A 3 3.47 15.12 -18.99
N MET A 4 2.83 14.86 -17.85
CA MET A 4 1.51 14.23 -17.81
C MET A 4 0.45 15.29 -18.08
N ILE A 5 -0.28 15.16 -19.19
CA ILE A 5 -1.30 16.14 -19.61
C ILE A 5 -2.70 15.53 -19.40
N LEU A 6 -3.50 16.17 -18.55
CA LEU A 6 -4.92 15.85 -18.41
C LEU A 6 -5.71 16.53 -19.53
N THR A 7 -6.44 15.76 -20.33
CA THR A 7 -7.23 16.29 -21.45
C THR A 7 -8.73 16.19 -21.16
N CYS A 8 -9.54 17.01 -21.83
CA CYS A 8 -11.01 16.92 -21.74
C CYS A 8 -11.53 15.52 -22.12
N LYS A 9 -10.89 14.85 -23.09
CA LYS A 9 -11.22 13.47 -23.47
C LYS A 9 -11.05 12.51 -22.30
N LEU A 10 -9.91 12.56 -21.60
CA LEU A 10 -9.64 11.70 -20.43
C LEU A 10 -10.63 11.99 -19.30
N ILE A 11 -10.95 13.26 -19.04
CA ILE A 11 -11.96 13.65 -18.04
C ILE A 11 -13.33 13.04 -18.38
N HIS A 12 -13.74 13.15 -19.64
CA HIS A 12 -15.02 12.58 -20.08
C HIS A 12 -15.03 11.04 -20.00
N GLU A 13 -13.93 10.36 -20.32
CA GLU A 13 -13.80 8.91 -20.15
C GLU A 13 -13.88 8.51 -18.66
N LEU A 14 -13.18 9.22 -17.77
CA LEU A 14 -13.24 8.98 -16.32
C LEU A 14 -14.64 9.17 -15.75
N SER A 15 -15.41 10.14 -16.27
CA SER A 15 -16.79 10.37 -15.82
C SER A 15 -17.72 9.16 -16.03
N LYS A 16 -17.38 8.29 -17.00
CA LYS A 16 -18.17 7.08 -17.33
C LYS A 16 -17.87 5.88 -16.42
N VAL A 17 -16.90 6.03 -15.51
CA VAL A 17 -16.41 4.96 -14.61
C VAL A 17 -16.34 5.43 -13.16
N ILE A 18 -17.13 6.46 -12.83
CA ILE A 18 -17.33 6.89 -11.44
C ILE A 18 -18.11 5.81 -10.69
N VAL A 19 -17.56 5.38 -9.56
CA VAL A 19 -18.17 4.42 -8.63
C VAL A 19 -18.10 4.97 -7.21
N LEU A 20 -18.80 4.33 -6.27
CA LEU A 20 -18.60 4.61 -4.85
C LEU A 20 -17.30 3.92 -4.41
N CYS A 21 -16.28 4.72 -4.15
CA CYS A 21 -15.00 4.28 -3.59
C CYS A 21 -15.01 4.46 -2.07
N HIS A 22 -14.45 3.49 -1.35
CA HIS A 22 -14.21 3.57 0.09
C HIS A 22 -13.04 4.51 0.44
N MET A 23 -12.03 4.60 -0.44
CA MET A 23 -10.82 5.43 -0.29
C MET A 23 -9.93 5.12 0.93
N ASP A 24 -10.21 4.02 1.64
CA ASP A 24 -9.42 3.48 2.76
C ASP A 24 -9.74 1.99 2.95
N LEU A 25 -9.88 1.26 1.84
CA LEU A 25 -10.21 -0.17 1.88
C LEU A 25 -8.97 -0.97 2.28
N GLU A 26 -8.70 -0.95 3.58
CA GLU A 26 -7.62 -1.69 4.23
C GLU A 26 -8.18 -2.85 5.04
N SER A 27 -7.36 -3.86 5.30
CA SER A 27 -7.76 -5.08 6.01
C SER A 27 -8.40 -4.76 7.37
N ARG A 28 -7.91 -3.72 8.07
CA ARG A 28 -8.49 -3.21 9.33
C ARG A 28 -9.94 -2.72 9.24
N ASN A 29 -10.41 -2.39 8.03
CA ASN A 29 -11.76 -1.89 7.77
C ASN A 29 -12.68 -2.99 7.21
N ILE A 30 -12.22 -4.23 7.15
CA ILE A 30 -12.99 -5.39 6.65
C ILE A 30 -13.28 -6.31 7.83
N LEU A 31 -14.56 -6.49 8.13
CA LEU A 31 -15.02 -7.42 9.14
C LEU A 31 -15.36 -8.75 8.48
N VAL A 32 -14.78 -9.84 8.98
CA VAL A 32 -15.09 -11.21 8.56
C VAL A 32 -15.69 -11.99 9.72
N LYS A 33 -16.59 -12.92 9.41
CA LYS A 33 -17.14 -13.89 10.36
C LYS A 33 -16.83 -15.30 9.91
N LEU A 34 -16.59 -16.19 10.86
CA LEU A 34 -16.45 -17.61 10.59
C LEU A 34 -17.85 -18.24 10.54
N VAL A 35 -18.17 -18.88 9.42
CA VAL A 35 -19.46 -19.55 9.20
C VAL A 35 -19.20 -21.03 8.98
N GLU A 36 -19.99 -21.86 9.64
CA GLU A 36 -19.99 -23.30 9.39
C GLU A 36 -20.86 -23.58 8.17
N GLN A 37 -20.22 -24.05 7.09
CA GLN A 37 -20.93 -24.56 5.92
C GLN A 37 -21.57 -25.91 6.28
N PRO A 38 -22.78 -26.20 5.76
CA PRO A 38 -23.39 -27.51 5.89
C PRO A 38 -22.42 -28.61 5.46
N ALA A 39 -22.45 -29.76 6.15
CA ALA A 39 -21.62 -30.89 5.79
C ALA A 39 -21.89 -31.28 4.33
N GLY A 40 -20.85 -31.21 3.50
CA GLY A 40 -20.91 -31.72 2.13
C GLY A 40 -21.02 -33.25 2.10
N PRO A 41 -20.96 -33.88 0.92
CA PRO A 41 -21.10 -35.33 0.75
C PRO A 41 -20.16 -36.17 1.63
N ASN A 42 -19.04 -35.59 2.08
CA ASN A 42 -18.02 -36.24 2.89
C ASN A 42 -18.23 -36.08 4.42
N GLY A 43 -19.37 -35.55 4.86
CA GLY A 43 -19.75 -35.49 6.28
C GLY A 43 -18.96 -34.49 7.15
N LYS A 44 -18.00 -33.77 6.59
CA LYS A 44 -17.22 -32.75 7.32
C LYS A 44 -17.85 -31.37 7.12
N SER A 45 -18.22 -30.72 8.22
CA SER A 45 -18.52 -29.29 8.21
C SER A 45 -17.25 -28.51 7.88
N LYS A 46 -17.35 -27.60 6.91
CA LYS A 46 -16.23 -26.73 6.53
C LYS A 46 -16.45 -25.37 7.14
N LYS A 47 -15.47 -24.88 7.90
CA LYS A 47 -15.48 -23.49 8.37
C LYS A 47 -14.97 -22.58 7.25
N GLU A 48 -15.71 -21.54 6.93
CA GLU A 48 -15.37 -20.56 5.90
C GLU A 48 -15.47 -19.14 6.45
N LEU A 49 -14.54 -18.27 6.06
CA LEU A 49 -14.62 -16.85 6.35
C LEU A 49 -15.58 -16.19 5.36
N GLN A 50 -16.61 -15.53 5.87
CA GLN A 50 -17.51 -14.69 5.09
C GLN A 50 -17.35 -13.23 5.47
N LEU A 51 -17.51 -12.35 4.48
CA LEU A 51 -17.58 -10.91 4.72
C LEU A 51 -18.79 -10.62 5.62
N ALA A 52 -18.52 -10.06 6.80
CA ALA A 52 -19.55 -9.60 7.74
C ALA A 52 -19.91 -8.13 7.49
N GLY A 53 -18.94 -7.32 7.05
CA GLY A 53 -19.17 -5.92 6.72
C GLY A 53 -17.90 -5.17 6.35
N ILE A 54 -18.09 -3.97 5.81
CA ILE A 54 -17.03 -2.99 5.56
C ILE A 54 -17.37 -1.77 6.41
N VAL A 55 -16.40 -1.23 7.15
CA VAL A 55 -16.58 -0.14 8.11
C VAL A 55 -15.67 1.05 7.79
N SER A 56 -15.82 2.16 8.52
CA SER A 56 -14.99 3.37 8.36
C SER A 56 -15.22 4.13 7.05
N TRP A 57 -16.47 4.24 6.60
CA TRP A 57 -16.88 4.93 5.38
C TRP A 57 -16.71 6.47 5.35
N HIS A 58 -16.15 7.08 6.40
CA HIS A 58 -15.97 8.55 6.51
C HIS A 58 -15.16 9.20 5.37
N LYS A 59 -14.32 8.43 4.65
CA LYS A 59 -13.54 8.89 3.49
C LYS A 59 -14.17 8.52 2.15
N ALA A 60 -15.28 7.80 2.17
CA ALA A 60 -15.89 7.30 0.95
C ALA A 60 -16.37 8.45 0.06
N THR A 61 -16.21 8.29 -1.25
CA THR A 61 -16.56 9.32 -2.23
C THR A 61 -16.89 8.70 -3.58
N PHE A 62 -17.60 9.45 -4.41
CA PHE A 62 -17.79 9.09 -5.80
C PHE A 62 -16.56 9.53 -6.62
N ALA A 63 -15.81 8.55 -7.10
CA ALA A 63 -14.61 8.77 -7.89
C ALA A 63 -14.44 7.66 -8.94
N PRO A 64 -13.62 7.89 -9.99
CA PRO A 64 -13.17 6.79 -10.84
C PRO A 64 -12.46 5.74 -9.99
N PHE A 65 -12.73 4.45 -10.20
CA PHE A 65 -12.12 3.38 -9.39
C PHE A 65 -10.58 3.40 -9.42
N SER A 66 -9.99 3.89 -10.51
CA SER A 66 -8.54 4.12 -10.62
C SER A 66 -7.98 5.06 -9.54
N MET A 67 -8.81 5.88 -8.91
CA MET A 67 -8.40 6.71 -7.78
C MET A 67 -8.22 5.87 -6.50
N GLU A 68 -9.14 4.96 -6.20
CA GLU A 68 -8.98 4.02 -5.08
C GLU A 68 -7.79 3.10 -5.31
N ARG A 69 -7.64 2.60 -6.54
CA ARG A 69 -6.47 1.82 -6.93
C ARG A 69 -5.17 2.63 -6.81
N GLY A 70 -5.15 3.86 -7.29
CA GLY A 70 -3.99 4.75 -7.21
C GLY A 70 -3.57 5.05 -5.77
N LEU A 71 -4.53 5.23 -4.84
CA LEU A 71 -4.22 5.33 -3.41
C LEU A 71 -3.55 4.05 -2.89
N LYS A 72 -4.12 2.88 -3.25
CA LYS A 72 -3.58 1.59 -2.85
C LYS A 72 -2.13 1.42 -3.30
N ASP A 73 -1.85 1.72 -4.56
CA ASP A 73 -0.52 1.63 -5.16
C ASP A 73 0.44 2.67 -4.56
N ALA A 74 -0.02 3.89 -4.31
CA ALA A 74 0.80 4.96 -3.72
C ALA A 74 1.19 4.69 -2.26
N LEU A 75 0.41 3.88 -1.54
CA LEU A 75 0.59 3.60 -0.12
C LEU A 75 1.22 2.24 0.18
N LEU A 76 1.45 1.36 -0.81
CA LEU A 76 2.05 0.05 -0.57
C LEU A 76 3.40 0.17 0.19
N GLY A 77 3.55 -0.58 1.29
CA GLY A 77 4.73 -0.50 2.15
C GLY A 77 4.75 0.67 3.13
N CYS A 78 3.64 1.40 3.28
CA CYS A 78 3.48 2.46 4.28
C CYS A 78 2.04 2.59 4.76
N GLN A 79 1.80 3.41 5.79
CA GLN A 79 0.47 3.85 6.26
C GLN A 79 -0.60 2.75 6.19
N PHE A 80 -0.33 1.65 6.92
CA PHE A 80 -1.24 0.50 7.10
C PHE A 80 -1.47 -0.40 5.88
N ASN A 81 -0.83 -0.16 4.74
CA ASN A 81 -0.80 -1.06 3.59
C ASN A 81 0.56 -1.79 3.52
N TYR A 82 0.93 -2.50 4.59
CA TYR A 82 2.20 -3.22 4.74
C TYR A 82 2.07 -4.74 4.55
N ASP A 83 0.92 -5.21 4.08
CA ASP A 83 0.69 -6.62 3.74
C ASP A 83 0.60 -6.74 2.22
N PHE A 84 1.62 -7.34 1.60
CA PHE A 84 1.65 -7.53 0.16
C PHE A 84 0.59 -8.52 -0.33
N SER A 85 0.25 -9.54 0.46
CA SER A 85 -0.76 -10.53 0.08
C SER A 85 -2.14 -9.88 0.04
N TRP A 86 -2.45 -9.03 1.03
CA TRP A 86 -3.65 -8.21 1.03
C TRP A 86 -3.68 -7.24 -0.15
N TYR A 87 -2.58 -6.53 -0.41
CA TYR A 87 -2.44 -5.66 -1.57
C TYR A 87 -2.74 -6.42 -2.88
N ARG A 88 -2.12 -7.59 -3.07
CA ARG A 88 -2.32 -8.39 -4.27
C ARG A 88 -3.75 -8.88 -4.42
N LEU A 89 -4.34 -9.39 -3.35
CA LEU A 89 -5.74 -9.79 -3.34
C LEU A 89 -6.65 -8.64 -3.78
N PHE A 90 -6.43 -7.44 -3.23
CA PHE A 90 -7.18 -6.25 -3.64
C PHE A 90 -7.05 -5.99 -5.14
N VAL A 91 -5.82 -5.96 -5.67
CA VAL A 91 -5.56 -5.73 -7.10
C VAL A 91 -6.28 -6.77 -7.97
N ASP A 92 -6.06 -8.05 -7.69
CA ASP A 92 -6.56 -9.15 -8.50
C ASP A 92 -8.08 -9.19 -8.53
N ARG A 93 -8.71 -8.91 -7.39
CA ARG A 93 -10.17 -8.92 -7.24
C ARG A 93 -10.82 -7.68 -7.83
N THR A 94 -10.10 -6.58 -8.01
CA THR A 94 -10.68 -5.31 -8.45
C THR A 94 -10.26 -4.88 -9.86
N LYS A 95 -9.31 -5.57 -10.51
CA LYS A 95 -8.83 -5.22 -11.86
C LYS A 95 -9.94 -5.02 -12.90
N HIS A 96 -11.01 -5.81 -12.82
CA HIS A 96 -12.16 -5.74 -13.73
C HIS A 96 -12.95 -4.43 -13.63
N LEU A 97 -12.77 -3.66 -12.55
CA LEU A 97 -13.38 -2.34 -12.36
C LEU A 97 -12.63 -1.23 -13.12
N MET A 98 -11.52 -1.55 -13.79
CA MET A 98 -10.75 -0.66 -14.67
C MET A 98 -10.79 -1.21 -16.10
N PRO A 99 -11.91 -1.06 -16.83
CA PRO A 99 -12.08 -1.69 -18.14
C PRO A 99 -11.14 -1.10 -19.20
N ASP A 100 -10.59 -1.98 -20.05
CA ASP A 100 -9.60 -1.64 -21.10
C ASP A 100 -10.03 -0.51 -22.04
N ARG A 101 -11.35 -0.38 -22.30
CA ARG A 101 -11.89 0.70 -23.15
C ARG A 101 -11.60 2.12 -22.65
N PHE A 102 -11.23 2.26 -21.37
CA PHE A 102 -10.84 3.53 -20.74
C PHE A 102 -9.42 3.47 -20.14
N PHE A 103 -8.58 2.56 -20.65
CA PHE A 103 -7.23 2.28 -20.15
C PHE A 103 -6.42 3.57 -19.96
N ALA A 104 -6.29 4.41 -20.98
CA ALA A 104 -5.47 5.61 -20.92
C ALA A 104 -5.90 6.59 -19.80
N ALA A 105 -7.21 6.67 -19.54
CA ALA A 105 -7.76 7.53 -18.51
C ALA A 105 -7.47 6.98 -17.11
N HIS A 106 -7.67 5.67 -16.92
CA HIS A 106 -7.32 4.99 -15.69
C HIS A 106 -5.81 5.05 -15.39
N GLU A 107 -4.99 4.80 -16.41
CA GLU A 107 -3.53 4.80 -16.33
C GLU A 107 -3.02 6.17 -15.90
N PHE A 108 -3.58 7.23 -16.50
CA PHE A 108 -3.26 8.60 -16.16
C PHE A 108 -3.50 8.87 -14.67
N VAL A 109 -4.66 8.47 -14.14
CA VAL A 109 -5.00 8.69 -12.72
C VAL A 109 -4.05 7.93 -11.81
N VAL A 110 -3.82 6.63 -12.05
CA VAL A 110 -2.93 5.82 -11.21
C VAL A 110 -1.50 6.39 -11.22
N LYS A 111 -0.95 6.68 -12.41
CA LYS A 111 0.38 7.30 -12.55
C LYS A 111 0.46 8.64 -11.85
N ALA A 112 -0.58 9.48 -11.95
CA ALA A 112 -0.61 10.79 -11.31
C ALA A 112 -0.56 10.65 -9.80
N MET A 113 -1.36 9.75 -9.21
CA MET A 113 -1.41 9.56 -7.76
C MET A 113 -0.10 9.03 -7.18
N VAL A 114 0.50 8.03 -7.83
CA VAL A 114 1.79 7.48 -7.40
C VAL A 114 2.87 8.57 -7.51
N LYS A 115 2.94 9.30 -8.62
CA LYS A 115 3.93 10.39 -8.79
C LYS A 115 3.71 11.55 -7.83
N MET A 116 2.47 11.98 -7.59
CA MET A 116 2.15 13.00 -6.60
C MET A 116 2.59 12.57 -5.21
N ARG A 117 2.39 11.30 -4.85
CA ARG A 117 2.83 10.76 -3.57
C ARG A 117 4.35 10.75 -3.44
N LEU A 118 5.06 10.31 -4.48
CA LEU A 118 6.52 10.34 -4.50
C LEU A 118 7.05 11.78 -4.43
N ALA A 119 6.48 12.70 -5.21
CA ALA A 119 6.86 14.11 -5.23
C ALA A 119 6.61 14.82 -3.89
N ALA A 120 5.45 14.58 -3.25
CA ALA A 120 5.11 15.12 -1.94
C ALA A 120 6.08 14.67 -0.82
N ARG A 121 6.89 13.64 -1.07
CA ARG A 121 7.91 13.13 -0.14
C ARG A 121 9.34 13.44 -0.57
N ALA A 122 9.55 13.91 -1.81
CA ALA A 122 10.86 14.20 -2.37
C ALA A 122 11.40 15.59 -1.96
N MET A 123 10.53 16.51 -1.56
CA MET A 123 10.93 17.85 -1.13
C MET A 123 11.14 17.84 0.40
N ASP A 124 12.41 17.84 0.80
CA ASP A 124 12.93 18.33 2.10
C ASP A 124 12.71 17.55 3.41
N CYS A 125 12.58 16.22 3.42
CA CYS A 125 12.73 15.54 4.72
C CYS A 125 13.22 14.11 4.60
N SER A 126 14.14 13.77 5.50
CA SER A 126 14.52 12.41 5.89
C SER A 126 13.31 11.68 6.50
N HIS A 127 12.24 11.54 5.73
CA HIS A 127 11.04 10.88 6.14
C HIS A 127 11.36 9.39 6.26
N SER A 128 11.41 8.93 7.51
CA SER A 128 11.45 7.51 7.85
C SER A 128 10.43 6.70 7.06
N THR A 129 9.29 7.27 6.68
CA THR A 129 8.28 6.63 5.84
C THR A 129 8.77 6.30 4.42
N THR A 130 9.56 7.15 3.76
CA THR A 130 10.08 6.87 2.42
C THR A 130 11.13 5.76 2.47
N VAL A 131 12.04 5.85 3.44
CA VAL A 131 13.05 4.80 3.69
C VAL A 131 12.37 3.48 4.04
N HIS A 132 11.38 3.50 4.93
CA HIS A 132 10.58 2.33 5.27
C HIS A 132 9.94 1.70 4.04
N GLN A 133 9.31 2.50 3.17
CA GLN A 133 8.68 2.00 1.95
C GLN A 133 9.69 1.37 0.98
N GLN A 134 10.89 1.96 0.84
CA GLN A 134 11.96 1.40 0.03
C GLN A 134 12.47 0.07 0.60
N HIS A 135 12.68 -0.01 1.92
CA HIS A 135 13.06 -1.24 2.59
C HIS A 135 11.99 -2.32 2.43
N PHE A 136 10.72 -1.94 2.54
CA PHE A 136 9.59 -2.85 2.30
C PHE A 136 9.64 -3.41 0.87
N TYR A 137 9.81 -2.56 -0.15
CA TYR A 137 9.92 -3.02 -1.54
C TYR A 137 11.13 -3.93 -1.76
N ALA A 138 12.25 -3.66 -1.08
CA ALA A 138 13.44 -4.50 -1.16
C ALA A 138 13.24 -5.87 -0.49
N MET A 139 12.68 -5.90 0.73
CA MET A 139 12.37 -7.12 1.46
C MET A 139 11.40 -7.99 0.68
N GLU A 140 10.33 -7.39 0.18
CA GLU A 140 9.35 -8.06 -0.65
C GLU A 140 9.81 -8.23 -2.12
N LYS A 141 11.00 -7.78 -2.52
CA LYS A 141 11.49 -7.92 -3.92
C LYS A 141 10.44 -7.47 -4.95
N ILE A 142 9.78 -6.34 -4.69
CA ILE A 142 8.67 -5.80 -5.48
C ILE A 142 9.20 -4.78 -6.49
N GLY A 143 8.65 -4.81 -7.70
CA GLY A 143 8.79 -3.75 -8.71
C GLY A 143 7.43 -3.26 -9.19
N SER A 144 7.37 -2.04 -9.71
CA SER A 144 6.17 -1.56 -10.41
C SER A 144 6.13 -2.14 -11.81
N ASP A 145 4.95 -2.59 -12.24
CA ASP A 145 4.70 -2.86 -13.64
C ASP A 145 4.83 -1.55 -14.48
N PRO A 146 5.44 -1.58 -15.69
CA PRO A 146 5.60 -0.38 -16.54
C PRO A 146 4.28 0.32 -16.89
N ASP A 147 3.20 -0.44 -16.99
CA ASP A 147 1.87 0.01 -17.40
C ASP A 147 0.95 0.26 -16.18
N TYR A 148 1.42 -0.03 -14.97
CA TYR A 148 0.76 0.20 -13.67
C TYR A 148 -0.61 -0.49 -13.48
N MET A 149 -1.18 -1.15 -14.49
CA MET A 149 -2.51 -1.78 -14.39
C MET A 149 -2.49 -3.04 -13.55
N ASP A 150 -1.41 -3.82 -13.66
CA ASP A 150 -1.17 -4.95 -12.78
C ASP A 150 -0.62 -4.51 -11.42
N GLY A 151 -0.37 -3.21 -11.24
CA GLY A 151 0.11 -2.62 -9.99
C GLY A 151 1.55 -3.03 -9.67
N TRP A 152 1.83 -3.14 -8.39
CA TRP A 152 3.09 -3.65 -7.89
C TRP A 152 3.08 -5.19 -7.90
N GLY A 153 4.16 -5.78 -8.39
CA GLY A 153 4.33 -7.22 -8.50
C GLY A 153 5.69 -7.66 -7.96
N ARG A 154 5.82 -8.94 -7.62
CA ARG A 154 7.12 -9.54 -7.36
C ARG A 154 7.97 -9.42 -8.63
N LEU A 155 9.25 -9.11 -8.46
CA LEU A 155 10.20 -9.14 -9.56
C LEU A 155 10.28 -10.56 -10.15
N PRO A 156 10.65 -10.72 -11.44
CA PRO A 156 10.59 -12.02 -12.11
C PRO A 156 11.35 -13.16 -11.41
N TYR A 157 12.44 -12.84 -10.70
CA TYR A 157 13.27 -13.78 -9.95
C TYR A 157 12.73 -14.09 -8.53
N ALA A 158 11.61 -13.50 -8.13
CA ALA A 158 11.07 -13.53 -6.77
C ALA A 158 9.61 -14.02 -6.73
N LYS A 159 9.18 -14.81 -7.73
CA LYS A 159 7.79 -15.29 -7.81
C LYS A 159 7.38 -16.17 -6.63
N ASP A 160 8.28 -17.05 -6.19
CA ASP A 160 8.06 -17.96 -5.06
C ASP A 160 8.55 -17.36 -3.72
N HIS A 161 8.73 -16.04 -3.66
CA HIS A 161 9.18 -15.40 -2.44
C HIS A 161 8.06 -15.41 -1.38
N GLU A 162 8.37 -16.01 -0.24
CA GLU A 162 7.56 -15.93 0.95
C GLU A 162 7.74 -14.57 1.62
N SER A 163 6.62 -13.90 1.92
CA SER A 163 6.67 -12.61 2.63
C SER A 163 7.36 -12.77 3.99
N PRO A 164 8.14 -11.75 4.42
CA PRO A 164 8.68 -11.71 5.78
C PRO A 164 7.62 -11.87 6.87
N SER A 165 8.04 -12.41 8.00
CA SER A 165 7.22 -12.47 9.22
C SER A 165 6.91 -11.08 9.78
N GLU A 166 5.88 -11.00 10.63
CA GLU A 166 5.52 -9.75 11.31
C GLU A 166 6.68 -9.20 12.15
N SER A 167 7.48 -10.07 12.79
CA SER A 167 8.67 -9.66 13.54
C SER A 167 9.75 -9.06 12.65
N GLU A 168 9.97 -9.60 11.45
CA GLU A 168 10.94 -9.06 10.50
C GLU A 168 10.49 -7.69 9.98
N TYR A 169 9.19 -7.53 9.70
CA TYR A 169 8.64 -6.22 9.35
C TYR A 169 8.77 -5.18 10.45
N ARG A 170 8.49 -5.59 11.69
CA ARG A 170 8.63 -4.73 12.86
C ARG A 170 10.08 -4.32 13.06
N GLU A 171 11.01 -5.24 12.88
CA GLU A 171 12.43 -4.96 13.04
C GLU A 171 12.97 -4.05 11.93
N MET A 172 12.52 -4.24 10.69
CA MET A 172 12.77 -3.28 9.60
C MET A 172 12.32 -1.86 9.99
N GLY A 173 11.09 -1.71 10.50
CA GLY A 173 10.57 -0.42 10.97
C GLY A 173 11.40 0.18 12.11
N ASN A 174 11.72 -0.64 13.13
CA ASN A 174 12.56 -0.22 14.26
C ASN A 174 13.95 0.23 13.81
N GLY A 175 14.56 -0.46 12.85
CA GLY A 175 15.87 -0.12 12.29
C GLY A 175 15.88 1.26 11.63
N VAL A 176 14.84 1.59 10.87
CA VAL A 176 14.69 2.92 10.26
C VAL A 176 14.57 4.02 11.31
N ILE A 177 13.82 3.78 12.38
CA ILE A 177 13.69 4.73 13.49
C ILE A 177 15.00 4.89 14.25
N ARG A 178 15.67 3.78 14.61
CA ARG A 178 17.00 3.81 15.27
C ARG A 178 18.01 4.59 14.47
N HIS A 179 18.10 4.34 13.16
CA HIS A 179 19.01 5.09 12.28
C HIS A 179 18.69 6.60 12.26
N SER A 180 17.39 6.94 12.17
CA SER A 180 16.95 8.34 12.17
C SER A 180 17.25 9.04 13.50
N LEU A 181 17.03 8.36 14.63
CA LEU A 181 17.36 8.87 15.96
C LEU A 181 18.87 9.03 16.13
N PHE A 182 19.66 8.03 15.74
CA PHE A 182 21.13 8.07 15.81
C PHE A 182 21.70 9.30 15.08
N LYS A 183 21.25 9.53 13.84
CA LYS A 183 21.67 10.71 13.07
C LYS A 183 21.32 12.02 13.78
N ARG A 184 20.11 12.10 14.34
CA ARG A 184 19.67 13.29 15.09
C ARG A 184 20.47 13.50 16.38
N PHE A 185 20.86 12.43 17.07
CA PHE A 185 21.71 12.52 18.26
C PHE A 185 23.13 13.03 17.95
N GLN A 186 23.67 12.73 16.76
CA GLN A 186 24.95 13.30 16.31
C GLN A 186 24.91 14.82 16.12
N GLU A 187 23.72 15.39 15.89
CA GLU A 187 23.51 16.83 15.71
C GLU A 187 23.28 17.57 17.04
N ILE A 188 22.96 16.85 18.13
CA ILE A 188 22.74 17.43 19.46
C ILE A 188 24.09 17.52 20.18
N PRO A 189 24.50 18.71 20.67
CA PRO A 189 25.69 18.85 21.50
C PRO A 189 25.66 17.90 22.70
N ARG A 190 26.78 17.21 22.98
CA ARG A 190 26.87 16.20 24.05
C ARG A 190 26.41 16.68 25.43
N HIS A 191 26.55 17.96 25.73
CA HIS A 191 26.13 18.55 27.01
C HIS A 191 24.60 18.69 27.15
N SER A 192 23.85 18.44 26.09
CA SER A 192 22.38 18.46 26.07
C SER A 192 21.76 17.05 26.02
N TRP A 193 22.58 15.99 26.12
CA TRP A 193 22.09 14.62 26.15
C TRP A 193 21.43 14.32 27.51
N PRO A 194 20.25 13.70 27.55
CA PRO A 194 19.71 13.14 28.78
C PRO A 194 20.71 12.12 29.35
N THR A 195 21.00 12.21 30.66
CA THR A 195 21.96 11.34 31.37
C THR A 195 21.61 9.85 31.33
N ASP A 196 20.36 9.50 30.97
CA ASP A 196 19.83 8.14 31.11
C ASP A 196 19.80 7.35 29.77
N LEU A 197 20.54 7.80 28.74
CA LEU A 197 20.51 7.21 27.39
C LEU A 197 21.48 6.05 27.15
N GLU A 198 22.19 5.55 28.17
CA GLU A 198 23.17 4.47 28.03
C GLU A 198 22.57 3.20 27.37
N PHE A 199 21.27 2.97 27.51
CA PHE A 199 20.58 1.79 26.95
C PHE A 199 20.31 1.84 25.43
N LEU A 200 20.51 2.98 24.75
CA LEU A 200 20.21 3.10 23.31
C LEU A 200 21.38 2.75 22.37
N PHE A 201 22.59 2.57 22.91
CA PHE A 201 23.81 2.37 22.12
C PHE A 201 24.53 1.04 22.37
N ASP A 202 24.07 0.26 23.36
CA ASP A 202 24.49 -1.13 23.55
C ASP A 202 23.55 -2.03 22.74
N HIS A 203 23.97 -2.43 21.53
CA HIS A 203 23.61 -3.61 20.70
C HIS A 203 23.67 -3.31 19.20
#